data_AF-A0A653BJQ5-F1
#
_entry.id   AF-A0A653BJQ5-F1
#
_cell.length_a   1.000
_cell.length_b   1.000
_cell.length_c   1.000
_cell.angle_alpha   90.00
_cell.angle_beta   90.00
_cell.angle_gamma   90.00
#
_symmetry.space_group_name_H-M   'P 1'
#
loop_
_entity.id
_entity.type
_entity.pdbx_description
1 polymer ?
#
loop_
_entity_poly.entity_id
_entity_poly.type
_entity_poly.pdbx_seq_one_letter_code
_entity_poly.pdbx_strand_id
1 'polypeptide(L)'
;MDLDAVQIFKTDEFYVMYASLYVNFASYAIGVIFGSFYYEYKNLKIESNVRNNIIWACFSFILPAFLIYMCTLQYSVLWAAIIGPFAKPTISLCLAIGILGMTFGLGGKHVLTAA
;
A
#
# COMPACT_ATOMS: atom_id res chain seq x y z
N MET A 1 -27.32 -20.77 20.97
CA MET A 1 -26.18 -20.68 21.93
C MET A 1 -25.39 -19.49 21.41
N ASP A 2 -25.92 -18.31 21.71
CA ASP A 2 -25.61 -17.03 21.05
C ASP A 2 -24.84 -16.11 21.99
N LEU A 3 -23.80 -16.69 22.57
CA LEU A 3 -22.75 -15.99 23.28
C LEU A 3 -21.46 -16.52 22.66
N ASP A 4 -20.55 -15.62 22.27
CA ASP A 4 -19.08 -15.86 22.11
C ASP A 4 -18.45 -15.35 20.81
N ALA A 5 -19.21 -14.97 19.78
CA ALA A 5 -18.60 -14.26 18.63
C ALA A 5 -18.47 -12.74 18.88
N VAL A 6 -19.41 -12.15 19.62
CA VAL A 6 -19.50 -10.69 19.84
C VAL A 6 -18.62 -10.21 20.99
N GLN A 7 -18.34 -11.06 21.99
CA GLN A 7 -17.52 -10.67 23.15
C GLN A 7 -16.00 -10.79 22.91
N ILE A 8 -15.56 -11.50 21.87
CA ILE A 8 -14.15 -11.50 21.43
C ILE A 8 -13.77 -10.14 20.82
N PHE A 9 -14.75 -9.35 20.34
CA PHE A 9 -14.56 -7.97 19.90
C PHE A 9 -14.52 -6.95 21.06
N LYS A 10 -13.94 -7.32 22.22
CA LYS A 10 -13.53 -6.31 23.20
C LYS A 10 -12.56 -5.36 22.50
N THR A 11 -13.06 -4.16 22.27
CA THR A 11 -12.59 -3.19 21.27
C THR A 11 -11.17 -2.69 21.56
N ASP A 12 -10.69 -2.85 22.80
CA ASP A 12 -9.38 -2.39 23.24
C ASP A 12 -8.22 -3.31 22.81
N GLU A 13 -8.36 -4.64 22.91
CA GLU A 13 -7.24 -5.55 22.58
C GLU A 13 -6.96 -5.62 21.08
N PHE A 14 -8.02 -5.66 20.27
CA PHE A 14 -7.89 -5.58 18.80
C PHE A 14 -7.34 -4.24 18.35
N TYR A 15 -7.75 -3.13 18.97
CA TYR A 15 -7.23 -1.81 18.68
C TYR A 15 -5.74 -1.69 19.04
N VAL A 16 -5.36 -2.14 20.24
CA VAL A 16 -3.97 -2.15 20.68
C VAL A 16 -3.12 -3.03 19.77
N MET A 17 -3.61 -4.20 19.36
CA MET A 17 -2.91 -5.07 18.42
C MET A 17 -2.76 -4.46 17.02
N TYR A 18 -3.79 -3.80 16.49
CA TYR A 18 -3.73 -3.13 15.18
C TYR A 18 -2.91 -1.84 15.18
N ALA A 19 -2.88 -1.11 16.29
CA ALA A 19 -2.07 0.09 16.48
C ALA A 19 -0.62 -0.23 16.87
N SER A 20 -0.36 -1.46 17.35
CA SER A 20 0.97 -1.89 17.79
C SER A 20 2.00 -1.77 16.69
N LEU A 21 3.17 -1.27 17.09
CA LEU A 21 4.32 -1.06 16.22
C LEU A 21 4.77 -2.37 15.54
N TYR A 22 4.66 -3.50 16.24
CA TYR A 22 4.96 -4.83 15.69
C TYR A 22 4.11 -5.20 14.47
N VAL A 23 2.81 -4.94 14.51
CA VAL A 23 1.89 -5.29 13.41
C VAL A 23 2.05 -4.34 12.23
N ASN A 24 2.50 -3.10 12.47
CA ASN A 24 2.71 -2.09 11.43
C ASN A 24 4.17 -1.95 10.99
N PHE A 25 5.10 -2.69 11.62
CA PHE A 25 6.54 -2.57 11.40
C PHE A 25 6.92 -2.80 9.93
N ALA A 26 6.32 -3.79 9.29
CA ALA A 26 6.60 -4.11 7.90
C ALA A 26 6.16 -2.99 6.94
N SER A 27 4.99 -2.39 7.15
CA SER A 27 4.53 -1.22 6.38
C SER A 27 5.42 0.00 6.64
N TYR A 28 5.84 0.22 7.89
CA TYR A 28 6.76 1.30 8.24
C TYR A 28 8.14 1.13 7.58
N ALA A 29 8.69 -0.09 7.60
CA ALA A 29 9.97 -0.42 6.97
C ALA A 29 9.96 -0.12 5.46
N ILE A 30 8.86 -0.45 4.77
CA ILE A 30 8.67 -0.10 3.35
C ILE A 30 8.73 1.41 3.16
N GLY A 31 8.06 2.18 4.02
CA GLY A 31 8.12 3.64 3.99
C GLY A 31 9.54 4.18 4.19
N VAL A 32 10.32 3.63 5.13
CA VAL A 32 11.70 4.05 5.39
C VAL A 32 12.62 3.71 4.20
N ILE A 33 12.48 2.53 3.61
CA ILE A 33 13.24 2.11 2.43
C ILE A 33 12.96 3.05 1.26
N PHE A 34 11.69 3.28 0.93
CA PHE A 34 11.31 4.17 -0.16
C PHE A 34 11.65 5.65 0.13
N GLY A 35 11.61 6.08 1.38
CA GLY A 35 12.08 7.41 1.80
C GLY A 35 13.58 7.58 1.60
N SER A 36 14.36 6.53 1.88
CA SER A 36 15.81 6.51 1.63
C SER A 36 16.12 6.57 0.13
N PHE A 37 15.39 5.77 -0.67
CA PHE A 37 15.47 5.83 -2.13
C PHE A 37 15.09 7.22 -2.66
N TYR A 38 14.04 7.84 -2.14
CA TYR A 38 13.69 9.20 -2.52
C TYR A 38 14.82 10.18 -2.20
N TYR A 39 15.43 10.10 -1.00
CA TYR A 39 16.52 11.01 -0.62
C TYR A 39 17.74 10.90 -1.56
N GLU A 40 18.10 9.68 -1.95
CA GLU A 40 19.22 9.40 -2.84
C GLU A 40 18.93 9.84 -4.29
N TYR A 41 17.71 9.57 -4.76
CA TYR A 41 17.35 9.78 -6.16
C TYR A 41 16.57 11.07 -6.43
N LYS A 42 16.26 11.90 -5.43
CA LYS A 42 15.45 13.14 -5.57
C LYS A 42 15.86 14.10 -6.70
N ASN A 43 17.12 14.06 -7.11
CA ASN A 43 17.67 14.91 -8.16
C ASN A 43 17.52 14.30 -9.57
N LEU A 44 17.22 13.01 -9.68
CA LEU A 44 16.91 12.37 -10.95
C LEU A 44 15.50 12.77 -11.39
N LYS A 45 15.39 13.20 -12.65
CA LYS A 45 14.10 13.37 -13.31
C LYS A 45 13.91 12.19 -14.24
N ILE A 46 12.93 11.36 -13.97
CA ILE A 46 12.53 10.29 -14.90
C ILE A 46 11.84 10.99 -16.09
N GLU A 47 12.29 10.73 -17.31
CA GLU A 47 11.58 11.20 -18.50
C GLU A 47 10.17 10.61 -18.51
N SER A 48 9.18 11.50 -18.50
CA SER A 48 7.77 11.15 -18.49
C SER A 48 7.36 10.64 -19.87
N ASN A 49 7.50 9.33 -20.08
CA ASN A 49 6.96 8.65 -21.25
C ASN A 49 5.54 8.13 -20.93
N VAL A 50 4.63 8.19 -21.91
CA VAL A 50 3.24 7.73 -21.78
C VAL A 50 3.19 6.29 -21.27
N ARG A 51 4.08 5.41 -21.77
CA ARG A 51 4.19 4.02 -21.31
C ARG A 51 4.50 3.93 -19.81
N ASN A 52 5.47 4.71 -19.32
CA ASN A 52 5.87 4.68 -17.92
C ASN A 52 4.77 5.25 -17.02
N ASN A 53 4.02 6.26 -17.48
CA ASN A 53 2.85 6.78 -16.77
C ASN A 53 1.72 5.75 -16.64
N ILE A 54 1.42 5.01 -17.71
CA ILE A 54 0.39 3.96 -17.68
C ILE A 54 0.82 2.84 -16.73
N ILE A 55 2.08 2.38 -16.82
CA ILE A 55 2.61 1.35 -15.92
C ILE A 55 2.52 1.83 -14.46
N TRP A 56 2.96 3.06 -14.17
CA TRP A 56 2.87 3.63 -12.83
C TRP A 56 1.43 3.71 -12.32
N ALA A 57 0.47 4.14 -13.15
CA ALA A 57 -0.94 4.23 -12.77
C ALA A 57 -1.55 2.85 -12.50
N CYS A 58 -1.22 1.85 -13.33
CA CYS A 58 -1.62 0.46 -13.10
C CYS A 58 -1.12 -0.06 -11.75
N PHE A 59 0.17 0.14 -11.44
CA PHE A 59 0.74 -0.31 -10.16
C PHE A 59 0.21 0.46 -8.96
N SER A 60 -0.09 1.75 -9.10
CA SER A 60 -0.51 2.60 -7.99
C SER A 60 -2.00 2.50 -7.66
N PHE A 61 -2.86 2.17 -8.63
CA PHE A 61 -4.32 2.15 -8.44
C PHE A 61 -4.94 0.77 -8.67
N ILE A 62 -4.56 0.07 -9.75
CA ILE A 62 -5.18 -1.22 -10.10
C ILE A 62 -4.70 -2.31 -9.13
N LEU A 63 -3.40 -2.33 -8.82
CA LEU A 63 -2.83 -3.33 -7.90
C LEU A 63 -3.42 -3.26 -6.48
N PRO A 64 -3.50 -2.10 -5.80
CA PRO A 64 -4.14 -2.04 -4.48
C PRO A 64 -5.64 -2.31 -4.53
N ALA A 65 -6.36 -1.87 -5.57
CA ALA A 65 -7.78 -2.19 -5.74
C ALA A 65 -8.00 -3.71 -5.89
N PHE A 66 -7.15 -4.38 -6.67
CA PHE A 66 -7.17 -5.82 -6.83
C PHE A 66 -6.85 -6.56 -5.51
N LEU A 67 -5.88 -6.09 -4.74
CA LEU A 67 -5.56 -6.66 -3.43
C LEU A 67 -6.71 -6.51 -2.42
N ILE A 68 -7.38 -5.36 -2.41
CA ILE A 68 -8.57 -5.13 -1.58
C ILE A 68 -9.69 -6.07 -2.03
N TYR A 69 -9.93 -6.20 -3.33
CA TYR A 69 -10.92 -7.14 -3.86
C TYR A 69 -10.62 -8.58 -3.43
N MET A 70 -9.37 -9.02 -3.55
CA MET A 70 -8.97 -10.35 -3.08
C MET A 70 -9.26 -10.52 -1.58
N CYS A 71 -8.98 -9.52 -0.74
CA CYS A 71 -9.28 -9.58 0.70
C CYS A 71 -10.77 -9.72 1.03
N THR A 72 -11.69 -9.39 0.11
CA THR A 72 -13.14 -9.56 0.32
C THR A 72 -13.64 -10.98 0.05
N LEU A 73 -12.82 -11.85 -0.54
CA LEU A 73 -13.19 -13.24 -0.79
C LEU A 73 -13.18 -14.06 0.50
N GLN A 74 -14.09 -15.03 0.61
CA GLN A 74 -14.11 -15.96 1.72
C GLN A 74 -12.96 -16.97 1.58
N TYR A 75 -11.95 -16.83 2.43
CA TYR A 75 -10.84 -17.77 2.53
C TYR A 75 -11.03 -18.73 3.70
N SER A 76 -10.46 -19.94 3.59
CA SER A 76 -10.32 -20.81 4.76
C SER A 76 -9.37 -20.17 5.77
N VAL A 77 -9.54 -20.50 7.06
CA VAL A 77 -8.79 -19.93 8.19
C VAL A 77 -7.26 -20.00 7.97
N LEU A 78 -6.79 -21.07 7.34
CA LEU A 78 -5.38 -21.28 7.02
C LEU A 78 -4.86 -20.28 5.98
N TRP A 79 -5.62 -20.04 4.90
CA TRP A 79 -5.24 -19.08 3.86
C TRP A 79 -5.33 -17.64 4.34
N ALA A 80 -6.32 -17.31 5.17
CA ALA A 80 -6.45 -15.99 5.78
C ALA A 80 -5.25 -15.68 6.70
N ALA A 81 -4.79 -16.66 7.48
CA ALA A 81 -3.63 -16.51 8.35
C ALA A 81 -2.32 -16.31 7.58
N ILE A 82 -2.19 -16.90 6.40
CA ILE A 82 -1.01 -16.74 5.54
C ILE A 82 -1.05 -15.40 4.79
N ILE A 83 -2.18 -15.01 4.21
CA ILE A 83 -2.29 -13.83 3.34
C ILE A 83 -2.41 -12.53 4.15
N GLY A 84 -3.08 -12.57 5.31
CA GLY A 84 -3.36 -11.40 6.16
C GLY A 84 -2.12 -10.56 6.50
N PRO A 85 -1.01 -11.17 6.96
CA PRO A 85 0.23 -10.44 7.26
C PRO A 85 0.86 -9.73 6.05
N PHE A 86 0.66 -10.22 4.83
CA PHE A 86 1.24 -9.64 3.61
C PHE A 86 0.36 -8.56 2.98
N ALA A 87 -0.94 -8.52 3.30
CA ALA A 87 -1.86 -7.53 2.72
C ALA A 87 -1.45 -6.09 3.08
N LYS A 88 -1.19 -5.81 4.37
CA LYS A 88 -0.80 -4.46 4.84
C LYS A 88 0.54 -3.97 4.24
N PRO A 89 1.63 -4.76 4.24
CA PRO A 89 2.87 -4.37 3.57
C PRO A 89 2.70 -4.15 2.08
N THR A 90 1.92 -5.00 1.39
CA THR A 90 1.73 -4.88 -0.05
C THR A 90 0.97 -3.60 -0.41
N ILE A 91 -0.09 -3.26 0.34
CA ILE A 91 -0.81 -1.98 0.16
C ILE A 91 0.13 -0.79 0.43
N SER A 92 0.96 -0.85 1.48
CA SER A 92 1.95 0.17 1.78
C SER A 92 2.98 0.34 0.66
N LEU A 93 3.37 -0.75 0.01
CA LEU A 93 4.29 -0.76 -1.13
C LEU A 93 3.65 -0.12 -2.37
N CYS A 94 2.39 -0.43 -2.66
CA CYS A 94 1.63 0.23 -3.73
C CYS A 94 1.59 1.76 -3.51
N LEU A 95 1.29 2.19 -2.29
CA LEU A 95 1.26 3.62 -1.93
C LEU A 95 2.64 4.27 -2.03
N ALA A 96 3.70 3.60 -1.58
CA ALA A 96 5.06 4.11 -1.67
C ALA A 96 5.51 4.30 -3.13
N ILE A 97 5.22 3.33 -4.01
CA ILE A 97 5.47 3.45 -5.46
C ILE A 97 4.64 4.58 -6.08
N GLY A 98 3.38 4.73 -5.65
CA GLY A 98 2.50 5.82 -6.05
C GLY A 98 3.10 7.18 -5.74
N ILE A 99 3.44 7.42 -4.48
CA ILE A 99 4.05 8.67 -4.02
C ILE A 99 5.38 8.92 -4.74
N LEU A 100 6.24 7.89 -4.82
CA LEU A 100 7.55 8.02 -5.45
C LEU A 100 7.41 8.40 -6.94
N GLY A 101 6.51 7.76 -7.69
CA GLY A 101 6.28 8.14 -9.08
C GLY A 101 5.74 9.57 -9.23
N MET A 102 4.82 10.02 -8.37
CA MET A 102 4.38 11.42 -8.36
C MET A 102 5.54 12.38 -8.10
N THR A 103 6.42 12.07 -7.12
CA THR A 103 7.58 12.93 -6.82
C THR A 103 8.59 13.00 -7.98
N PHE A 104 8.69 11.94 -8.79
CA PHE A 104 9.53 11.91 -9.99
C PHE A 104 8.87 12.53 -11.23
N GLY A 105 7.61 12.96 -11.14
CA GLY A 105 6.86 13.60 -12.23
C GLY A 105 6.10 12.63 -13.13
N LEU A 106 5.94 11.36 -12.71
CA LEU A 106 5.00 10.43 -13.32
C LEU A 106 3.57 10.79 -12.87
N GLY A 107 2.62 10.79 -13.81
CA GLY A 107 1.23 11.20 -13.55
C GLY A 107 0.95 12.70 -13.72
N GLY A 108 1.94 13.54 -14.06
CA GLY A 108 1.68 14.96 -14.29
C GLY A 108 2.88 15.82 -14.70
N LYS A 109 3.31 15.71 -15.97
CA LYS A 109 4.09 16.75 -16.68
C LYS A 109 3.63 16.90 -18.13
N HIS A 110 2.32 17.01 -18.34
CA HIS A 110 1.76 17.32 -19.66
C HIS A 110 0.50 18.21 -19.59
N VAL A 111 0.33 19.03 -18.54
CA VAL A 111 -0.79 19.99 -18.43
C VAL A 111 -0.33 21.34 -17.82
N LEU A 112 0.89 21.80 -18.11
CA LEU A 112 1.30 23.18 -17.78
C LEU A 112 2.14 23.86 -18.88
N THR A 113 2.15 23.32 -20.11
CA THR A 113 2.76 23.96 -21.29
C THR A 113 1.81 23.93 -22.48
N ALA A 114 0.54 24.23 -22.22
CA ALA A 114 -0.49 24.47 -23.24
C ALA A 114 -1.50 25.53 -22.74
N ALA A 115 -0.97 26.59 -22.13
CA ALA A 115 -1.69 27.83 -21.84
C ALA A 115 -0.83 28.98 -22.35
#